data_AF-A0A172TW03-F1
#
_entry.id   AF-A0A172TW03-F1
#
_cell.length_a   1.000
_cell.length_b   1.000
_cell.length_c   1.000
_cell.angle_alpha   90.00
_cell.angle_beta   90.00
_cell.angle_gamma   90.00
#
_symmetry.space_group_name_H-M   'P 1'
#
loop_
_entity.id
_entity.type
_entity.pdbx_description
1 polymer ?
#
loop_
_entity_poly.entity_id
_entity_poly.type
_entity_poly.pdbx_seq_one_letter_code
_entity_poly.pdbx_strand_id
1 'polypeptide(L)'
;MAKQIGPVFITGTIDGIIFYKLNGQYYLRSKGDYKSGKKMRKDPSLQRTMANAERFGVAARMVKRVYYRQLPGTVRKPGLFARLTGMVNKWLYQGHTKEEAQELLLAHCQKLTTKQTAIEATPSVCTTAPVVPPQPTPAPAGREIKPAVPTSAHHVKQARYLSKWKVKRNGRLHIPRNASTYCQKSDGMNDERLLV
;
A
#
# COMPACT_ATOMS: atom_id res chain seq x y z
N MET A 1 -19.05 -5.85 11.89
CA MET A 1 -19.19 -4.43 11.44
C MET A 1 -20.65 -4.21 11.08
N ALA A 2 -21.17 -3.02 11.35
CA ALA A 2 -22.56 -2.70 11.04
C ALA A 2 -22.79 -2.70 9.53
N LYS A 3 -23.82 -3.41 9.07
CA LYS A 3 -24.23 -3.45 7.66
C LYS A 3 -25.20 -2.30 7.40
N GLN A 4 -25.12 -1.71 6.21
CA GLN A 4 -26.16 -0.79 5.77
C GLN A 4 -27.39 -1.62 5.39
N ILE A 5 -28.55 -1.23 5.91
CA ILE A 5 -29.85 -1.80 5.58
C ILE A 5 -30.74 -0.67 5.06
N GLY A 6 -31.51 -0.95 4.01
CA GLY A 6 -32.42 0.02 3.42
C GLY A 6 -32.35 0.06 1.89
N PRO A 7 -33.21 0.86 1.26
CA PRO A 7 -33.33 0.98 -0.19
C PRO A 7 -32.17 1.77 -0.82
N VAL A 8 -31.48 2.61 -0.04
CA VAL A 8 -30.40 3.48 -0.52
C VAL A 8 -29.10 3.11 0.16
N PHE A 9 -28.07 2.84 -0.65
CA PHE A 9 -26.72 2.60 -0.16
C PHE A 9 -25.85 3.83 -0.38
N ILE A 10 -25.17 4.25 0.68
CA ILE A 10 -24.32 5.44 0.67
C ILE A 10 -22.86 4.98 0.77
N THR A 11 -21.97 5.73 0.12
CA THR A 11 -20.53 5.61 0.30
C THR A 11 -19.96 6.99 0.57
N GLY A 12 -19.13 7.13 1.60
CA GLY A 12 -18.61 8.43 2.01
C GLY A 12 -18.48 8.55 3.52
N THR A 13 -18.43 9.76 4.04
CA THR A 13 -18.43 10.03 5.48
C THR A 13 -19.46 11.11 5.78
N ILE A 14 -20.44 10.79 6.63
CA ILE A 14 -21.51 11.70 7.04
C ILE A 14 -21.58 11.61 8.57
N ASP A 15 -21.56 12.76 9.25
CA ASP A 15 -21.69 12.86 10.72
C ASP A 15 -20.75 11.96 11.52
N GLY A 16 -19.51 11.81 11.06
CA GLY A 16 -18.52 10.96 11.72
C GLY A 16 -18.79 9.46 11.54
N ILE A 17 -19.70 9.06 10.66
CA ILE A 17 -19.90 7.67 10.23
C ILE A 17 -19.32 7.50 8.83
N ILE A 18 -18.45 6.51 8.68
CA ILE A 18 -17.81 6.15 7.40
C ILE A 18 -18.60 5.00 6.77
N PHE A 19 -19.20 5.29 5.62
CA PHE A 19 -19.94 4.36 4.79
C PHE A 19 -19.04 3.85 3.67
N TYR A 20 -18.93 2.54 3.51
CA TYR A 20 -18.03 1.96 2.52
C TYR A 20 -18.54 0.60 2.03
N LYS A 21 -18.04 0.16 0.87
CA LYS A 21 -18.37 -1.11 0.24
C LYS A 21 -17.20 -2.07 0.34
N LEU A 22 -17.46 -3.32 0.74
CA LEU A 22 -16.48 -4.39 0.82
C LEU A 22 -17.12 -5.69 0.32
N ASN A 23 -16.48 -6.36 -0.65
CA ASN A 23 -16.95 -7.62 -1.23
C ASN A 23 -18.43 -7.58 -1.68
N GLY A 24 -18.82 -6.50 -2.36
CA GLY A 24 -20.21 -6.34 -2.83
C GLY A 24 -21.21 -5.90 -1.75
N GLN A 25 -20.88 -5.98 -0.46
CA GLN A 25 -21.76 -5.56 0.64
C GLN A 25 -21.40 -4.17 1.17
N TYR A 26 -22.41 -3.46 1.67
CA TYR A 26 -22.29 -2.12 2.21
C TYR A 26 -22.23 -2.15 3.74
N TYR A 27 -21.25 -1.44 4.27
CA TYR A 27 -20.96 -1.37 5.69
C TYR A 27 -20.86 0.08 6.15
N LEU A 28 -20.98 0.25 7.46
CA LEU A 28 -20.70 1.50 8.14
C LEU A 28 -19.83 1.26 9.37
N ARG A 29 -19.06 2.28 9.74
CA ARG A 29 -18.30 2.32 10.99
C ARG A 29 -18.25 3.75 11.52
N SER A 30 -18.18 3.92 12.84
CA SER A 30 -17.83 5.21 13.39
C SER A 30 -16.39 5.57 13.00
N LYS A 31 -16.18 6.85 12.74
CA LYS A 31 -14.87 7.47 12.66
C LYS A 31 -14.34 7.53 14.09
N GLY A 32 -13.14 7.00 14.31
CA GLY A 32 -12.53 7.07 15.63
C GLY A 32 -12.31 8.52 16.06
N ASP A 33 -12.36 8.77 17.37
CA ASP A 33 -12.38 10.12 17.95
C ASP A 33 -11.03 10.84 17.89
N TYR A 34 -9.95 10.14 17.56
CA TYR A 34 -8.61 10.70 17.53
C TYR A 34 -8.38 11.59 16.29
N LYS A 35 -8.42 12.89 16.51
CA LYS A 35 -8.06 13.91 15.50
C LYS A 35 -6.56 13.94 15.17
N SER A 36 -5.68 13.33 15.96
CA SER A 36 -4.23 13.30 15.73
C SER A 36 -3.54 12.10 16.38
N GLY A 37 -2.58 11.48 15.66
CA GLY A 37 -1.76 10.39 16.20
C GLY A 37 -0.89 10.79 17.40
N LYS A 38 -0.58 12.09 17.58
CA LYS A 38 0.12 12.58 18.79
C LYS A 38 -0.75 12.45 20.04
N LYS A 39 -2.06 12.68 19.92
CA LYS A 39 -3.01 12.51 21.03
C LYS A 39 -3.19 11.03 21.36
N MET A 40 -3.36 10.20 20.32
CA MET A 40 -3.48 8.73 20.46
C MET A 40 -2.31 8.11 21.23
N ARG A 41 -1.07 8.56 20.98
CA ARG A 41 0.13 8.05 21.69
C ARG A 41 0.21 8.43 23.17
N LYS A 42 -0.40 9.55 23.56
CA LYS A 42 -0.36 10.05 24.95
C LYS A 42 -1.56 9.57 25.77
N ASP A 43 -2.53 8.90 25.14
CA ASP A 43 -3.75 8.50 25.79
C ASP A 43 -3.51 7.28 26.70
N PRO A 44 -3.85 7.36 28.01
CA PRO A 44 -3.70 6.24 28.93
C PRO A 44 -4.51 5.01 28.51
N SER A 45 -5.70 5.19 27.91
CA SER A 45 -6.55 4.08 27.47
C SER A 45 -5.93 3.23 26.35
N LEU A 46 -4.98 3.81 25.60
CA LEU A 46 -4.29 3.15 24.49
C LEU A 46 -2.86 2.73 24.82
N GLN A 47 -2.42 2.80 26.08
CA GLN A 47 -1.07 2.42 26.48
C GLN A 47 -0.68 1.02 26.02
N ARG A 48 -1.58 0.04 26.20
CA ARG A 48 -1.34 -1.33 25.74
C ARG A 48 -1.17 -1.41 24.23
N THR A 49 -1.98 -0.68 23.48
CA THR A 49 -1.88 -0.62 22.01
C THR A 49 -0.56 0.01 21.58
N MET A 50 -0.09 1.05 22.29
CA MET A 50 1.20 1.68 22.01
C MET A 50 2.38 0.76 22.34
N ALA A 51 2.35 0.08 23.49
CA ALA A 51 3.38 -0.92 23.84
C ALA A 51 3.47 -2.05 22.81
N ASN A 52 2.31 -2.52 22.31
CA ASN A 52 2.25 -3.53 21.25
C ASN A 52 2.82 -2.98 19.93
N ALA A 53 2.52 -1.73 19.58
CA ALA A 53 3.04 -1.08 18.38
C ALA A 53 4.55 -0.87 18.44
N GLU A 54 5.08 -0.48 19.60
CA GLU A 54 6.53 -0.36 19.85
C GLU A 54 7.23 -1.70 19.69
N ARG A 55 6.69 -2.76 20.30
CA ARG A 55 7.21 -4.13 20.15
C ARG A 55 7.22 -4.58 18.69
N PHE A 56 6.13 -4.35 17.97
CA PHE A 56 6.04 -4.66 16.54
C PHE A 56 7.07 -3.86 15.73
N GLY A 57 7.30 -2.59 16.10
CA GLY A 57 8.34 -1.75 15.51
C GLY A 57 9.76 -2.31 15.72
N VAL A 58 10.04 -2.85 16.91
CA VAL A 58 11.31 -3.55 17.20
C VAL A 58 11.46 -4.78 16.31
N ALA A 59 10.43 -5.64 16.23
CA ALA A 59 10.45 -6.82 15.38
C ALA A 59 10.69 -6.47 13.90
N ALA A 60 10.00 -5.47 13.37
CA ALA A 60 10.16 -5.02 11.98
C ALA A 60 11.58 -4.51 11.69
N ARG A 61 12.20 -3.81 12.65
CA ARG A 61 13.59 -3.33 12.53
C ARG A 61 14.59 -4.48 12.50
N MET A 62 14.38 -5.53 13.29
CA MET A 62 15.23 -6.73 13.28
C MET A 62 15.14 -7.43 11.92
N VAL A 63 13.91 -7.68 11.45
CA VAL A 63 13.68 -8.33 10.15
C VAL A 63 14.25 -7.50 9.01
N LYS A 64 14.11 -6.17 9.02
CA LYS A 64 14.66 -5.29 7.99
C LYS A 64 16.17 -5.50 7.79
N ARG A 65 16.94 -5.66 8.87
CA ARG A 65 18.40 -5.86 8.78
C ARG A 65 18.72 -7.19 8.08
N VAL A 66 18.07 -8.27 8.46
CA VAL A 66 18.29 -9.60 7.90
C VAL A 66 17.78 -9.68 6.46
N TYR A 67 16.56 -9.21 6.22
CA TYR A 67 15.87 -9.30 4.93
C TYR A 67 16.63 -8.64 3.79
N TYR A 68 17.12 -7.41 4.00
CA TYR A 68 17.80 -6.66 2.95
C TYR A 68 19.29 -6.99 2.82
N ARG A 69 19.93 -7.51 3.87
CA ARG A 69 21.38 -7.82 3.85
C ARG A 69 21.71 -9.27 3.52
N GLN A 70 20.89 -10.23 3.95
CA GLN A 70 21.24 -11.65 3.90
C GLN A 70 20.43 -12.48 2.91
N LEU A 71 19.18 -12.08 2.61
CA LEU A 71 18.39 -12.80 1.61
C LEU A 71 18.65 -12.26 0.20
N PRO A 72 18.91 -13.11 -0.80
CA PRO A 72 19.00 -12.67 -2.19
C PRO A 72 17.63 -12.21 -2.71
N GLY A 73 17.62 -11.34 -3.72
CA GLY A 73 16.39 -10.79 -4.30
C GLY A 73 15.42 -11.84 -4.84
N THR A 74 15.94 -13.00 -5.27
CA THR A 74 15.17 -14.15 -5.78
C THR A 74 14.22 -14.77 -4.75
N VAL A 75 14.57 -14.69 -3.45
CA VAL A 75 13.74 -15.23 -2.35
C VAL A 75 12.72 -14.19 -1.86
N ARG A 76 12.93 -12.91 -2.17
CA ARG A 76 12.16 -11.77 -1.63
C ARG A 76 10.79 -11.63 -2.29
N LYS A 77 9.86 -12.50 -1.90
CA LYS A 77 8.47 -12.46 -2.36
C LYS A 77 7.66 -11.39 -1.64
N PRO A 78 6.64 -10.80 -2.29
CA PRO A 78 5.70 -9.90 -1.64
C PRO A 78 5.04 -10.61 -0.45
N GLY A 79 4.96 -9.92 0.69
CA GLY A 79 4.41 -10.47 1.93
C GLY A 79 5.37 -11.31 2.78
N LEU A 80 6.53 -11.77 2.25
CA LEU A 80 7.51 -12.51 3.06
C LEU A 80 8.01 -11.68 4.25
N PHE A 81 8.30 -10.40 4.03
CA PHE A 81 8.71 -9.47 5.07
C PHE A 81 7.68 -9.38 6.22
N ALA A 82 6.39 -9.27 5.88
CA ALA A 82 5.31 -9.20 6.86
C ALA A 82 5.19 -10.50 7.66
N ARG A 83 5.35 -11.66 7.00
CA ARG A 83 5.36 -12.98 7.66
C ARG A 83 6.50 -13.10 8.67
N LEU A 84 7.74 -12.76 8.25
CA LEU A 84 8.91 -12.80 9.13
C LEU A 84 8.74 -11.85 10.33
N THR A 85 8.19 -10.67 10.09
CA THR A 85 7.93 -9.69 11.17
C THR A 85 6.89 -10.22 12.16
N GLY A 86 5.83 -10.87 11.68
CA GLY A 86 4.84 -11.52 12.54
C GLY A 86 5.43 -12.65 13.39
N MET A 87 6.35 -13.45 12.84
CA MET A 87 7.05 -14.50 13.58
C MET A 87 7.93 -13.93 14.69
N VAL A 88 8.79 -12.96 14.36
CA VAL A 88 9.66 -12.31 15.35
C VAL A 88 8.82 -11.64 16.44
N ASN A 89 7.74 -10.96 16.06
CA ASN A 89 6.84 -10.35 17.03
C ASN A 89 6.25 -11.42 17.97
N LYS A 90 5.81 -12.58 17.46
CA LYS A 90 5.32 -13.70 18.27
C LYS A 90 6.38 -14.23 19.25
N TRP A 91 7.63 -14.37 18.82
CA TRP A 91 8.72 -14.79 19.72
C TRP A 91 8.97 -13.77 20.84
N LEU A 92 8.94 -12.47 20.52
CA LEU A 92 9.03 -11.41 21.53
C LEU A 92 7.82 -11.39 22.48
N TYR A 93 6.65 -11.84 22.04
CA TYR A 93 5.49 -12.05 22.92
C TYR A 93 5.67 -13.23 23.87
N GLN A 94 6.38 -14.28 23.44
CA GLN A 94 6.65 -15.48 24.22
C GLN A 94 7.77 -15.29 25.25
N GLY A 95 8.40 -14.12 25.29
CA GLY A 95 9.47 -13.80 26.23
C GLY A 95 10.88 -14.10 25.72
N HIS A 96 11.04 -14.52 24.47
CA HIS A 96 12.36 -14.70 23.87
C HIS A 96 13.14 -13.38 23.89
N THR A 97 14.43 -13.50 24.20
CA THR A 97 15.34 -12.36 24.10
C THR A 97 15.48 -11.93 22.63
N LYS A 98 15.96 -10.70 22.42
CA LYS A 98 16.16 -10.17 21.07
C LYS A 98 17.17 -10.99 20.27
N GLU A 99 18.15 -11.59 20.97
CA GLU A 99 19.21 -12.39 20.39
C GLU A 99 18.68 -13.75 19.94
N GLU A 100 17.97 -14.46 20.81
CA GLU A 100 17.27 -15.71 20.46
C GLU A 100 16.32 -15.53 19.27
N ALA A 101 15.52 -14.47 19.29
CA ALA A 101 14.59 -14.18 18.19
C ALA A 101 15.33 -13.86 16.87
N GLN A 102 16.55 -13.32 16.94
CA GLN A 102 17.39 -13.09 15.78
C GLN A 102 17.98 -14.40 15.26
N GLU A 103 18.45 -15.30 16.13
CA GLU A 103 18.97 -16.61 15.73
C GLU A 103 17.90 -17.47 15.04
N LEU A 104 16.70 -17.53 15.62
CA LEU A 104 15.56 -18.21 15.02
C LEU A 104 15.19 -17.63 13.65
N LEU A 105 15.28 -16.31 13.50
CA LEU A 105 15.05 -15.64 12.23
C LEU A 105 16.08 -16.05 11.18
N LEU A 106 17.37 -16.07 11.55
CA LEU A 106 18.47 -16.45 10.66
C LEU A 106 18.34 -17.90 10.21
N ALA A 107 18.09 -18.82 11.15
CA ALA A 107 17.88 -20.24 10.86
C ALA A 107 16.71 -20.45 9.89
N HIS A 108 15.61 -19.71 10.05
CA HIS A 108 14.48 -19.77 9.14
C HIS A 108 14.84 -19.24 7.74
N CYS A 109 15.60 -18.14 7.66
CA CYS A 109 16.02 -17.57 6.37
C CYS A 109 16.95 -18.50 5.59
N GLN A 110 17.87 -19.19 6.29
CA GLN A 110 18.75 -20.20 5.68
C GLN A 110 17.95 -21.37 5.08
N LYS A 111 16.94 -21.86 5.80
CA LYS A 111 16.04 -22.92 5.26
C LYS A 111 15.31 -22.47 3.99
N LEU A 112 14.92 -21.19 3.91
CA LEU A 112 14.28 -20.65 2.71
C LEU A 112 15.23 -20.59 1.51
N THR A 113 16.50 -20.23 1.74
CA THR A 113 17.50 -20.21 0.66
C THR A 113 17.80 -21.62 0.16
N THR A 114 18.01 -22.60 1.04
CA THR A 114 18.34 -23.98 0.65
C THR A 114 17.22 -24.63 -0.15
N LYS A 115 15.96 -24.39 0.24
CA LYS A 115 14.79 -24.92 -0.47
C LYS A 115 14.70 -24.38 -1.91
N GLN A 116 15.16 -23.15 -2.15
CA GLN A 116 15.13 -22.56 -3.49
C GLN A 116 16.26 -23.10 -4.37
N THR A 117 17.47 -23.28 -3.83
CA THR A 117 18.59 -23.91 -4.55
C THR A 117 18.28 -25.35 -4.95
N ALA A 118 17.53 -26.10 -4.14
CA ALA A 118 17.13 -27.47 -4.47
C ALA A 118 16.10 -27.55 -5.63
N ILE A 119 15.31 -26.51 -5.88
CA ILE A 119 14.34 -26.48 -6.98
C ILE A 119 15.03 -26.10 -8.30
N GLU A 120 16.11 -25.32 -8.24
CA GLU A 120 16.90 -24.94 -9.42
C GLU A 120 17.88 -26.04 -9.88
N ALA A 121 18.13 -27.07 -9.06
CA ALA A 121 19.02 -28.20 -9.37
C ALA A 121 18.30 -29.39 -10.04
N THR A 122 17.40 -29.14 -10.99
CA THR A 122 16.91 -30.20 -11.90
C THR A 122 17.79 -30.21 -13.15
N PRO A 123 18.51 -31.31 -13.47
CA PRO A 123 19.52 -31.32 -14.53
C PRO A 123 18.89 -31.40 -15.92
N SER A 124 18.81 -30.27 -16.62
CA SER A 124 18.56 -30.24 -18.06
C SER A 124 19.88 -30.49 -18.79
N VAL A 125 20.25 -31.76 -18.94
CA VAL A 125 21.28 -32.20 -19.89
C VAL A 125 20.66 -32.20 -21.29
N CYS A 126 21.13 -31.32 -22.17
CA CYS A 126 21.10 -31.57 -23.61
C CYS A 126 22.39 -31.02 -24.26
N THR A 127 23.34 -31.94 -24.37
CA THR A 127 24.39 -32.15 -25.36
C THR A 127 24.46 -31.18 -26.56
N THR A 128 25.55 -30.39 -26.56
CA THR A 128 26.44 -29.94 -27.66
C THR A 128 25.89 -29.48 -29.02
N ALA A 129 26.17 -28.23 -29.38
CA ALA A 129 27.11 -27.90 -30.47
C ALA A 129 27.65 -26.45 -30.32
N PRO A 130 28.89 -26.16 -30.76
CA PRO A 130 29.62 -24.94 -30.40
C PRO A 130 29.50 -23.86 -31.48
N VAL A 131 29.27 -22.60 -31.09
CA VAL A 131 29.48 -21.44 -31.96
C VAL A 131 30.35 -20.41 -31.23
N VAL A 132 31.40 -20.04 -31.94
CA VAL A 132 32.58 -19.26 -31.61
C VAL A 132 32.23 -17.79 -31.25
N PRO A 133 33.01 -17.13 -30.37
CA PRO A 133 32.75 -15.77 -29.88
C PRO A 133 33.27 -14.67 -30.81
N PRO A 134 32.62 -13.49 -30.85
CA PRO A 134 33.29 -12.25 -31.25
C PRO A 134 33.76 -11.45 -30.02
N GLN A 135 35.03 -11.07 -30.10
CA GLN A 135 35.82 -10.28 -29.14
C GLN A 135 35.45 -8.76 -29.13
N PRO A 136 36.00 -7.98 -28.17
CA PRO A 136 35.44 -6.72 -27.69
C PRO A 136 35.88 -5.49 -28.50
N THR A 137 35.13 -4.39 -28.42
CA THR A 137 35.48 -3.09 -29.00
C THR A 137 35.31 -1.99 -27.94
N PRO A 138 36.21 -0.98 -27.88
CA PRO A 138 36.54 -0.28 -26.66
C PRO A 138 35.64 0.92 -26.33
N ALA A 139 35.73 1.34 -25.07
CA ALA A 139 35.10 2.53 -24.50
C ALA A 139 35.46 3.84 -25.24
N PRO A 140 34.58 4.85 -25.15
CA PRO A 140 35.02 6.21 -24.97
C PRO A 140 34.67 6.71 -23.57
N ALA A 141 35.71 7.18 -22.89
CA ALA A 141 35.61 8.04 -21.73
C ALA A 141 34.89 9.35 -22.12
N GLY A 142 33.96 9.77 -21.26
CA GLY A 142 33.29 11.07 -21.35
C GLY A 142 32.62 11.38 -20.03
N ARG A 143 33.38 12.00 -19.11
CA ARG A 143 32.85 12.65 -17.92
C ARG A 143 32.07 13.88 -18.37
N GLU A 144 30.78 13.95 -18.08
CA GLU A 144 30.08 15.23 -17.95
C GLU A 144 29.41 15.29 -16.58
N ILE A 145 29.94 16.19 -15.74
CA ILE A 145 29.37 16.61 -14.48
C ILE A 145 28.18 17.52 -14.83
N LYS A 146 26.94 17.08 -14.52
CA LYS A 146 25.77 17.96 -14.57
C LYS A 146 25.52 18.61 -13.19
N PRO A 147 25.26 19.92 -13.13
CA PRO A 147 25.20 20.70 -11.91
C PRO A 147 23.97 20.41 -11.04
N ALA A 148 24.11 20.73 -9.76
CA ALA A 148 23.13 20.55 -8.69
C ALA A 148 21.75 21.13 -9.02
N VAL A 149 20.72 20.31 -8.84
CA VAL A 149 19.30 20.70 -8.95
C VAL A 149 18.89 21.46 -7.69
N PRO A 150 18.34 22.68 -7.78
CA PRO A 150 17.81 23.40 -6.62
C PRO A 150 16.52 22.76 -6.11
N THR A 151 16.37 22.80 -4.79
CA THR A 151 15.26 22.30 -3.98
C THR A 151 13.88 22.62 -4.57
N SER A 152 13.18 21.60 -5.07
CA SER A 152 11.80 21.71 -5.59
C SER A 152 10.83 22.06 -4.45
N ALA A 153 10.18 23.22 -4.56
CA ALA A 153 9.05 23.59 -3.73
C ALA A 153 7.94 22.53 -3.79
N HIS A 154 7.24 22.33 -2.66
CA HIS A 154 6.10 21.42 -2.55
C HIS A 154 4.95 21.86 -3.48
N HIS A 155 4.87 21.30 -4.68
CA HIS A 155 3.68 21.43 -5.51
C HIS A 155 2.62 20.44 -5.00
N VAL A 156 1.61 20.94 -4.30
CA VAL A 156 0.42 20.15 -3.95
C VAL A 156 -0.21 19.67 -5.25
N LYS A 157 -0.27 18.35 -5.45
CA LYS A 157 -0.90 17.76 -6.65
C LYS A 157 -2.39 18.07 -6.60
N GLN A 158 -2.85 19.02 -7.40
CA GLN A 158 -4.28 19.26 -7.61
C GLN A 158 -4.89 18.05 -8.32
N ALA A 159 -6.07 17.61 -7.87
CA ALA A 159 -6.79 16.52 -8.51
C ALA A 159 -7.15 16.91 -9.95
N ARG A 160 -6.98 15.99 -10.92
CA ARG A 160 -7.14 16.26 -12.36
C ARG A 160 -8.50 16.84 -12.75
N TYR A 161 -9.55 16.64 -11.96
CA TYR A 161 -10.88 17.18 -12.22
C TYR A 161 -11.04 18.65 -11.76
N LEU A 162 -10.19 19.14 -10.86
CA LEU A 162 -10.24 20.53 -10.35
C LEU A 162 -9.36 21.49 -11.14
N SER A 163 -8.48 21.01 -12.02
CA SER A 163 -7.57 21.86 -12.82
C SER A 163 -8.30 22.79 -13.80
N LYS A 164 -9.55 22.46 -14.15
CA LYS A 164 -10.40 23.28 -15.02
C LYS A 164 -11.33 24.24 -14.26
N TRP A 165 -11.33 24.20 -12.93
CA TRP A 165 -12.28 24.95 -12.10
C TRP A 165 -11.68 26.31 -11.75
N LYS A 166 -12.00 27.34 -12.54
CA LYS A 166 -11.58 28.72 -12.26
C LYS A 166 -12.47 29.30 -11.14
N VAL A 167 -11.86 29.79 -10.06
CA VAL A 167 -12.55 30.53 -9.00
C VAL A 167 -12.65 32.00 -9.43
N LYS A 168 -13.84 32.59 -9.43
CA LYS A 168 -14.04 34.03 -9.68
C LYS A 168 -13.55 34.85 -8.48
N ARG A 169 -13.23 36.13 -8.67
CA ARG A 169 -12.84 37.06 -7.57
C ARG A 169 -13.86 37.15 -6.44
N ASN A 170 -15.12 36.82 -6.70
CA ASN A 170 -16.19 36.78 -5.70
C ASN A 170 -16.31 35.43 -4.95
N GLY A 171 -15.29 34.56 -5.03
CA GLY A 171 -15.24 33.27 -4.35
C GLY A 171 -16.16 32.19 -4.96
N ARG A 172 -16.94 32.50 -6.00
CA ARG A 172 -17.79 31.52 -6.67
C ARG A 172 -17.02 30.75 -7.73
N LEU A 173 -17.23 29.44 -7.77
CA LEU A 173 -16.67 28.57 -8.80
C LEU A 173 -17.31 28.85 -10.16
N HIS A 174 -16.48 28.97 -11.20
CA HIS A 174 -16.94 29.05 -12.57
C HIS A 174 -17.26 27.64 -13.10
N ILE A 175 -18.56 27.35 -13.21
CA ILE A 175 -19.05 26.10 -13.82
C ILE A 175 -19.29 26.40 -15.30
N PRO A 176 -18.53 25.82 -16.24
CA PRO A 176 -18.79 25.97 -17.67
C PRO A 176 -20.12 25.32 -18.03
N ARG A 177 -20.97 26.05 -18.77
CA ARG A 177 -22.36 25.70 -19.13
C ARG A 177 -22.52 24.35 -19.84
N ASN A 178 -21.43 23.79 -20.36
CA ASN A 178 -21.42 22.60 -21.21
C ASN A 178 -21.36 21.29 -20.39
N ALA A 179 -21.23 21.37 -19.06
CA ALA A 179 -21.19 20.20 -18.18
C ALA A 179 -22.59 19.69 -17.75
N SER A 180 -23.67 20.34 -18.19
CA SER A 180 -25.05 20.03 -17.75
C SER A 180 -25.77 19.00 -18.64
N THR A 181 -25.16 18.49 -19.71
CA THR A 181 -25.84 17.57 -20.65
C THR A 181 -25.62 16.08 -20.35
N TYR A 182 -24.89 15.74 -19.28
CA TYR A 182 -24.65 14.35 -18.89
C TYR A 182 -25.47 13.95 -17.65
N CYS A 183 -26.75 14.32 -17.60
CA CYS A 183 -27.69 13.78 -16.62
C CYS A 183 -29.12 14.08 -17.04
N GLN A 184 -29.63 13.43 -18.09
CA GLN A 184 -31.04 13.05 -18.29
C GLN A 184 -31.14 12.19 -19.55
N LYS A 185 -31.04 10.86 -19.40
CA LYS A 185 -31.58 9.86 -20.35
C LYS A 185 -31.64 8.49 -19.67
N SER A 186 -32.84 8.12 -19.25
CA SER A 186 -33.40 6.78 -19.01
C SER A 186 -34.82 7.06 -18.50
N ASP A 187 -35.77 7.18 -19.43
CA ASP A 187 -36.67 6.11 -19.90
C ASP A 187 -37.69 5.69 -18.84
N GLY A 188 -38.97 5.88 -19.16
CA GLY A 188 -40.08 5.50 -18.30
C GLY A 188 -41.44 5.95 -18.81
N MET A 189 -41.82 5.46 -19.99
CA MET A 189 -43.22 5.31 -20.41
C MET A 189 -44.05 4.65 -19.30
N ASN A 190 -45.21 5.20 -18.94
CA ASN A 190 -46.41 4.42 -18.60
C ASN A 190 -47.66 5.30 -18.48
N ASP A 191 -48.73 4.76 -19.07
CA ASP A 191 -50.14 5.13 -19.00
C ASP A 191 -50.66 5.37 -17.57
N GLU A 192 -51.54 6.38 -17.41
CA GLU A 192 -52.97 6.16 -17.08
C GLU A 192 -53.73 7.49 -16.84
N ARG A 193 -54.99 7.49 -17.30
CA ARG A 193 -56.21 8.20 -16.83
C ARG A 193 -56.68 9.52 -17.48
N LEU A 194 -57.63 9.31 -18.39
CA LEU A 194 -59.04 9.78 -18.36
C LEU A 194 -59.35 11.28 -18.12
N LEU A 195 -59.71 11.92 -19.23
CA LEU A 195 -60.98 12.59 -19.53
C LEU A 195 -61.82 13.10 -18.34
N VAL A 196 -62.00 14.43 -18.33
CA VAL A 196 -63.32 15.08 -18.27
C VAL A 196 -63.59 15.63 -19.67
#